data_AF-A0A815TJN7-F1
#
_entry.id   AF-A0A815TJN7-F1
#
_cell.length_a   1.000
_cell.length_b   1.000
_cell.length_c   1.000
_cell.angle_alpha   90.00
_cell.angle_beta   90.00
_cell.angle_gamma   90.00
#
_symmetry.space_group_name_H-M   'P 1'
#
loop_
_entity.id
_entity.type
_entity.pdbx_description
1 polymer ?
#
loop_
_entity_poly.entity_id
_entity_poly.type
_entity_poly.pdbx_seq_one_letter_code
_entity_poly.pdbx_strand_id
1 'polypeptide(L)'
;MNNSNPEQKDLYPKLKHYLKTLNLFKSYPPSSEQHDLNNELISTRCYIFLLIISLIALILYRSLIPTTTTNQFNSLYNENSQTLTCLCSTVSIAYGTLT
;
A
#
# COMPACT_ATOMS: atom_id res chain seq x y z
N MET A 1 12.64 -24.25 -33.29
CA MET A 1 12.13 -23.05 -33.99
C MET A 1 10.96 -22.51 -33.17
N ASN A 2 11.15 -21.40 -32.44
CA ASN A 2 10.10 -20.82 -31.60
C ASN A 2 9.03 -20.17 -32.47
N ASN A 3 7.85 -20.78 -32.47
CA ASN A 3 6.68 -20.34 -33.19
C ASN A 3 6.07 -19.14 -32.44
N SER A 4 6.57 -17.93 -32.73
CA SER A 4 6.03 -16.70 -32.16
C SER A 4 4.81 -16.26 -32.97
N ASN A 5 3.63 -16.38 -32.36
CA ASN A 5 2.33 -15.99 -32.88
C ASN A 5 2.37 -14.53 -33.42
N PRO A 6 1.96 -14.25 -34.67
CA PRO A 6 2.02 -12.92 -35.28
C PRO A 6 1.32 -11.82 -34.45
N GLU A 7 0.29 -12.13 -33.68
CA GLU A 7 -0.39 -11.14 -32.83
C GLU A 7 0.47 -10.58 -31.69
N GLN A 8 1.42 -11.36 -31.15
CA GLN A 8 2.30 -10.87 -30.08
C GLN A 8 3.33 -9.85 -30.60
N LYS A 9 3.69 -9.91 -31.89
CA LYS A 9 4.68 -8.99 -32.49
C LYS A 9 4.17 -7.56 -32.57
N ASP A 10 2.86 -7.36 -32.69
CA ASP A 10 2.24 -6.03 -32.80
C ASP A 10 1.86 -5.42 -31.44
N LEU A 11 1.66 -6.23 -30.40
CA LEU A 11 1.22 -5.76 -29.09
C LEU A 11 2.34 -5.06 -28.31
N TYR A 12 3.54 -5.63 -28.30
CA TYR A 12 4.70 -5.04 -27.60
C TYR A 12 5.06 -3.62 -28.07
N PRO A 13 5.20 -3.33 -29.38
CA PRO A 13 5.52 -1.98 -29.83
C PRO A 13 4.40 -0.98 -29.50
N LYS A 14 3.13 -1.39 -29.60
CA LYS A 14 1.98 -0.56 -29.22
C LYS A 14 1.98 -0.24 -27.72
N LEU A 15 2.19 -1.23 -26.87
CA LEU A 15 2.26 -1.06 -25.43
C LEU A 15 3.45 -0.17 -25.04
N LYS A 16 4.62 -0.42 -25.62
CA LYS A 16 5.82 0.40 -25.39
C LYS A 16 5.61 1.85 -25.80
N HIS A 17 4.95 2.09 -26.93
CA HIS A 17 4.60 3.44 -27.38
C HIS A 17 3.64 4.10 -26.39
N TYR A 18 2.57 3.41 -26.02
CA TYR A 18 1.58 3.90 -25.06
C TYR A 18 2.21 4.29 -23.72
N LEU A 19 3.07 3.42 -23.16
CA LEU A 19 3.80 3.69 -21.91
C LEU A 19 4.77 4.86 -22.04
N LYS A 20 5.35 5.10 -23.23
CA LYS A 20 6.20 6.27 -23.48
C LYS A 20 5.41 7.57 -23.59
N THR A 21 4.20 7.53 -24.15
CA THR A 21 3.35 8.70 -24.37
C THR A 21 2.40 8.99 -23.21
N LEU A 22 2.38 8.12 -22.19
CA LEU A 22 1.52 8.29 -21.03
C LEU A 22 1.93 9.54 -20.25
N ASN A 23 0.97 10.46 -20.08
CA ASN A 23 1.12 11.67 -19.29
C ASN A 23 -0.17 11.85 -18.46
N LEU A 24 -0.11 11.49 -17.18
CA LEU A 24 -1.23 11.62 -16.25
C LEU A 24 -1.45 13.07 -15.79
N PHE A 25 -0.38 13.87 -15.80
CA PHE A 25 -0.39 15.24 -15.28
C PHE A 25 -0.41 16.28 -16.40
N LYS A 26 -1.06 15.96 -17.52
CA LYS A 26 -1.13 16.86 -18.67
C LYS A 26 -1.86 18.15 -18.29
N SER A 27 -1.22 19.30 -18.53
CA SER A 27 -1.82 20.60 -18.25
C SER A 27 -2.97 20.94 -19.21
N TYR A 28 -3.88 21.81 -18.75
CA TYR A 28 -4.96 22.38 -19.55
C TYR A 28 -4.97 23.92 -19.42
N PRO A 29 -4.76 24.68 -20.51
CA PRO A 29 -4.47 24.23 -21.89
C PRO A 29 -3.12 23.50 -22.00
N PRO A 30 -2.90 22.69 -23.06
CA PRO A 30 -1.65 21.95 -23.22
C PRO A 30 -0.45 22.89 -23.24
N SER A 31 0.56 22.60 -22.42
CA SER A 31 1.77 23.41 -22.35
C SER A 31 2.51 23.38 -23.69
N SER A 32 2.86 24.57 -24.19
CA SER A 32 3.74 24.73 -25.35
C SER A 32 5.21 24.77 -24.97
N GLU A 33 5.51 25.00 -23.70
CA GLU A 33 6.88 25.08 -23.20
C GLU A 33 7.47 23.69 -22.94
N GLN A 34 8.67 23.45 -23.47
CA GLN A 34 9.35 22.15 -23.35
C GLN A 34 9.66 21.78 -21.90
N HIS A 35 9.92 22.78 -21.04
CA HIS A 35 10.21 22.57 -19.63
C HIS A 35 9.00 21.95 -18.91
N ASP A 36 7.82 22.51 -19.13
CA ASP A 36 6.59 22.03 -18.52
C ASP A 36 6.25 20.62 -19.00
N LEU A 37 6.36 20.35 -20.30
CA LEU A 37 6.12 19.01 -20.87
C LEU A 37 7.05 17.96 -20.25
N ASN A 38 8.32 18.30 -20.03
CA ASN A 38 9.27 17.39 -19.38
C ASN A 38 8.86 17.13 -17.93
N ASN A 39 8.45 18.16 -17.19
CA ASN A 39 7.99 18.03 -15.82
C ASN A 39 6.74 17.15 -15.71
N GLU A 40 5.75 17.31 -16.59
CA GLU A 40 4.54 16.49 -16.61
C GLU A 40 4.85 15.00 -16.83
N LEU A 41 5.75 14.69 -17.78
CA LEU A 41 6.20 13.33 -18.06
C LEU A 41 7.01 12.74 -16.90
N ILE A 42 7.89 13.52 -16.28
CA ILE A 42 8.68 13.10 -15.12
C ILE A 42 7.75 12.81 -13.94
N SER A 43 6.82 13.71 -13.63
CA SER A 43 5.81 13.55 -12.59
C SER A 43 4.97 12.29 -12.82
N THR A 44 4.56 12.04 -14.07
CA THR A 44 3.82 10.82 -14.44
C THR A 44 4.63 9.56 -14.13
N ARG A 45 5.91 9.53 -14.50
CA ARG A 45 6.80 8.40 -14.23
C ARG A 45 6.99 8.19 -12.73
N CYS A 46 7.31 9.25 -11.99
CA CYS A 46 7.48 9.20 -10.54
C CYS A 46 6.24 8.68 -9.84
N TYR A 47 5.04 9.16 -10.23
CA TYR A 47 3.78 8.68 -9.67
C TYR A 47 3.58 7.18 -9.90
N ILE A 48 3.79 6.69 -11.11
CA ILE A 48 3.64 5.25 -11.42
C ILE A 48 4.64 4.41 -10.63
N PHE A 49 5.90 4.84 -10.54
CA PHE A 49 6.90 4.14 -9.74
C PHE A 49 6.50 4.08 -8.26
N LEU A 50 6.08 5.21 -7.68
CA LEU A 50 5.64 5.27 -6.29
C LEU A 50 4.38 4.45 -6.05
N LEU A 51 3.44 4.45 -6.99
CA LEU A 51 2.22 3.64 -6.91
C LEU A 51 2.57 2.15 -6.88
N ILE A 52 3.45 1.69 -7.79
CA ILE A 52 3.89 0.29 -7.82
C ILE A 52 4.59 -0.08 -6.50
N ILE A 53 5.50 0.77 -6.00
CA ILE A 53 6.18 0.55 -4.72
C ILE A 53 5.16 0.45 -3.58
N SER A 54 4.16 1.34 -3.55
CA SER A 54 3.12 1.37 -2.53
C SER A 54 2.26 0.11 -2.56
N LEU A 55 1.89 -0.36 -3.76
CA LEU A 55 1.15 -1.60 -3.94
C LEU A 55 1.98 -2.82 -3.50
N ILE A 56 3.25 -2.87 -3.86
CA ILE A 56 4.17 -3.93 -3.41
C ILE A 56 4.26 -3.91 -1.88
N ALA A 57 4.48 -2.74 -1.28
CA ALA A 57 4.54 -2.58 0.17
C ALA A 57 3.25 -3.05 0.85
N LEU A 58 2.08 -2.73 0.29
CA LEU A 58 0.79 -3.17 0.80
C LEU A 58 0.61 -4.70 0.73
N ILE A 59 1.01 -5.31 -0.39
CA ILE A 59 0.98 -6.77 -0.57
C ILE A 59 1.90 -7.45 0.44
N LEU A 60 3.12 -6.93 0.60
CA LEU A 60 4.10 -7.44 1.55
C LEU A 60 3.58 -7.27 2.99
N TYR A 61 3.04 -6.10 3.34
CA TYR A 61 2.44 -5.85 4.66
C TYR A 61 1.38 -6.90 4.99
N ARG A 62 0.45 -7.17 4.06
CA ARG A 62 -0.59 -8.18 4.25
C ARG A 62 -0.04 -9.61 4.33
N SER A 63 1.05 -9.90 3.62
CA SER A 63 1.60 -11.26 3.51
C SER A 63 2.58 -11.59 4.64
N LEU A 64 3.36 -10.62 5.11
CA LEU A 64 4.40 -10.79 6.11
C LEU A 64 3.91 -10.53 7.53
N ILE A 65 2.82 -9.77 7.71
CA ILE A 65 2.21 -9.65 9.03
C ILE A 65 1.36 -10.90 9.21
N PRO A 66 1.81 -11.88 10.02
CA PRO A 66 0.88 -12.90 10.45
C PRO A 66 -0.26 -12.13 11.11
N THR A 67 -1.47 -12.27 10.58
CA THR A 67 -2.64 -12.00 11.38
C THR A 67 -2.41 -12.80 12.64
N THR A 68 -2.13 -12.15 13.78
CA THR A 68 -2.01 -12.82 15.07
C THR A 68 -3.33 -13.54 15.23
N THR A 69 -3.33 -14.82 14.88
CA THR A 69 -4.51 -15.65 14.92
C THR A 69 -4.95 -15.55 16.37
N THR A 70 -6.24 -15.37 16.63
CA THR A 70 -6.81 -15.34 17.99
C THR A 70 -6.25 -16.47 18.89
N ASN A 71 -5.79 -17.56 18.29
CA ASN A 71 -5.07 -18.67 18.92
C ASN A 71 -3.69 -18.31 19.50
N GLN A 72 -2.87 -17.48 18.83
CA GLN A 72 -1.58 -16.98 19.36
C GLN A 72 -1.80 -15.97 20.50
N PHE A 73 -2.85 -15.15 20.40
CA PHE A 73 -3.25 -14.29 21.52
C PHE A 73 -3.67 -15.14 22.73
N ASN A 74 -4.48 -16.18 22.51
CA ASN A 74 -4.88 -17.09 23.59
C ASN A 74 -3.71 -17.87 24.19
N SER A 75 -2.71 -18.28 23.41
CA SER A 75 -1.52 -18.94 23.96
C SER A 75 -0.66 -17.97 24.78
N LEU A 76 -0.41 -16.76 24.28
CA LEU A 76 0.32 -15.72 25.01
C LEU A 76 -0.45 -15.26 26.26
N TYR A 77 -1.78 -15.12 26.16
CA TYR A 77 -2.65 -14.78 27.28
C TYR A 77 -2.66 -15.89 28.33
N ASN A 78 -2.74 -17.17 27.93
CA ASN A 78 -2.68 -18.27 28.89
C ASN A 78 -1.31 -18.37 29.56
N GLU A 79 -0.21 -18.22 28.81
CA GLU A 79 1.16 -18.25 29.34
C GLU A 79 1.51 -17.06 30.24
N ASN A 80 0.94 -15.88 29.97
CA ASN A 80 1.19 -14.66 30.74
C ASN A 80 0.01 -14.23 31.62
N SER A 81 -1.03 -15.07 31.75
CA SER A 81 -2.25 -14.78 32.52
C SER A 81 -1.96 -14.44 33.97
N GLN A 82 -0.87 -14.99 34.52
CA GLN A 82 -0.43 -14.78 35.90
C GLN A 82 0.28 -13.43 36.12
N THR A 83 0.85 -12.83 35.07
CA THR A 83 1.55 -11.52 35.11
C THR A 83 0.76 -10.39 34.46
N LEU A 84 -0.29 -10.71 33.69
CA LEU A 84 -1.29 -9.78 33.14
C LEU A 84 -2.41 -9.47 34.15
N THR A 85 -2.12 -9.49 35.46
CA THR A 85 -2.97 -8.90 36.47
C THR A 85 -3.09 -7.41 36.14
N CYS A 86 -4.20 -7.04 35.51
CA CYS A 86 -4.61 -5.65 35.42
C CYS A 86 -4.55 -5.09 36.85
N LEU A 87 -3.82 -3.99 37.05
CA LEU A 87 -3.76 -3.29 38.32
C LEU A 87 -5.13 -2.62 38.59
N CYS A 88 -6.20 -3.40 38.71
CA CYS A 88 -7.54 -2.96 39.07
C CYS A 88 -7.65 -2.82 40.58
N SER A 89 -6.81 -1.97 41.19
CA SER A 89 -6.82 -1.82 42.64
C SER A 89 -6.60 -0.40 43.15
N THR A 90 -7.03 0.65 42.43
CA THR A 90 -7.18 2.00 43.04
C THR A 90 -8.26 2.90 42.42
N VAL A 91 -9.23 2.39 41.66
CA VAL A 91 -10.38 3.23 41.25
C VAL A 91 -11.72 2.50 41.35
N SER A 92 -12.04 2.06 42.56
CA SER A 92 -13.44 1.96 42.97
C SER A 92 -13.62 2.80 44.22
N ILE A 93 -14.03 4.05 44.02
CA ILE A 93 -14.75 4.76 45.08
C ILE A 93 -16.02 3.93 45.29
N ALA A 94 -16.10 3.21 46.41
CA ALA A 94 -17.37 2.67 46.87
C ALA A 94 -18.33 3.86 46.94
N TYR A 95 -19.44 3.81 46.20
CA TYR A 95 -20.48 4.83 46.25
C TYR A 95 -20.97 4.93 47.69
N GLY A 96 -20.35 5.85 48.44
CA GLY A 96 -20.81 6.27 49.74
C GLY A 96 -22.20 6.84 49.53
N THR A 97 -23.15 6.29 50.28
CA THR A 97 -24.46 6.86 50.53
C THR A 97 -24.29 8.35 50.79
N LEU A 98 -24.83 9.19 49.91
CA LEU A 98 -24.96 10.62 50.17
C LEU A 98 -26.06 10.78 51.22
N THR A 99 -25.68 10.84 52.50
CA THR A 99 -26.50 11.40 53.59
C THR A 99 -26.21 12.87 53.75
#